data_AF-A0A3G8WEL6-F1
#
_entry.id   AF-A0A3G8WEL6-F1
#
_cell.length_a   1.000
_cell.length_b   1.000
_cell.length_c   1.000
_cell.angle_alpha   90.00
_cell.angle_beta   90.00
_cell.angle_gamma   90.00
#
_symmetry.space_group_name_H-M   'P 1'
#
loop_
_entity.id
_entity.type
_entity.pdbx_description
1 polymer ?
#
loop_
_entity_poly.entity_id
_entity_poly.type
_entity_poly.pdbx_seq_one_letter_code
_entity_poly.pdbx_strand_id
1 'polypeptide(L)'
;MSEQIDYKMHFGNKNFDSAFDQTFAEWSSELEMKSVFWAGEKRTKIHRQTINQTQKNLFLRSLKYFVIPFAVSIALLFVNKTWAEYFILMLNCSALLAGIAITFFDFKTIKSTYNFYNQKRISYLQKGVGMMTTSIFVILAFLLTIYENLFERLYVGFSEMLSFNISFEGFFAFLMLFGYFLLAINGFLYYLEYRKTIKVLQQKTNLKL
;
A
#
# COMPACT_ATOMS: atom_id res chain seq x y z
N MET A 1 -18.70 11.22 -23.03
CA MET A 1 -18.52 10.87 -24.45
C MET A 1 -18.83 12.07 -25.33
N SER A 2 -19.98 12.75 -25.16
CA SER A 2 -20.31 14.01 -25.86
C SER A 2 -19.20 15.07 -25.77
N GLU A 3 -18.72 15.37 -24.57
CA GLU A 3 -17.66 16.38 -24.35
C GLU A 3 -16.36 16.11 -25.14
N GLN A 4 -16.00 14.83 -25.35
CA GLN A 4 -14.80 14.45 -26.11
C GLN A 4 -15.03 14.53 -27.62
N ILE A 5 -16.26 14.22 -28.08
CA ILE A 5 -16.66 14.37 -29.48
C ILE A 5 -16.67 15.87 -29.82
N ASP A 6 -17.30 16.69 -28.98
CA ASP A 6 -17.36 18.15 -29.14
C ASP A 6 -15.95 18.76 -29.16
N TYR A 7 -15.06 18.34 -28.26
CA TYR A 7 -13.66 18.78 -28.26
C TYR A 7 -12.94 18.45 -29.57
N LYS A 8 -13.09 17.22 -30.09
CA LYS A 8 -12.45 16.81 -31.35
C LYS A 8 -13.04 17.50 -32.57
N MET A 9 -14.33 17.86 -32.54
CA MET A 9 -14.95 18.66 -33.58
C MET A 9 -14.45 20.10 -33.56
N HIS A 10 -14.42 20.74 -32.39
CA HIS A 10 -14.09 22.16 -32.25
C HIS A 10 -12.59 22.47 -32.31
N PHE A 11 -11.75 21.62 -31.73
CA PHE A 11 -10.30 21.83 -31.66
C PHE A 11 -9.50 20.87 -32.54
N GLY A 12 -10.06 19.71 -32.86
CA GLY A 12 -9.44 18.73 -33.73
C GLY A 12 -9.77 18.90 -35.22
N ASN A 13 -10.65 19.87 -35.56
CA ASN A 13 -11.11 20.13 -36.93
C ASN A 13 -11.70 18.88 -37.63
N LYS A 14 -12.38 18.02 -36.86
CA LYS A 14 -13.01 16.79 -37.38
C LYS A 14 -14.50 17.00 -37.61
N ASN A 15 -15.05 16.35 -38.63
CA ASN A 15 -16.50 16.22 -38.76
C ASN A 15 -17.05 15.27 -37.69
N PHE A 16 -18.36 15.32 -37.46
CA PHE A 16 -19.02 14.53 -36.44
C PHE A 16 -18.70 13.03 -36.58
N ASP A 17 -18.84 12.48 -37.79
CA ASP A 17 -18.64 11.04 -38.03
C ASP A 17 -17.20 10.60 -37.68
N SER A 18 -16.19 11.36 -38.12
CA SER A 18 -14.79 11.06 -37.79
C SER A 18 -14.49 11.22 -36.29
N ALA A 19 -15.08 12.24 -35.64
CA ALA A 19 -14.92 12.46 -34.21
C ALA A 19 -15.61 11.36 -33.39
N PHE A 20 -16.78 10.90 -33.83
CA PHE A 20 -17.53 9.79 -33.24
C PHE A 20 -16.75 8.48 -33.39
N ASP A 21 -16.36 8.08 -34.60
CA ASP A 21 -15.67 6.82 -34.86
C ASP A 21 -14.37 6.72 -34.07
N GLN A 22 -13.60 7.81 -34.02
CA GLN A 22 -12.36 7.83 -33.25
C GLN A 22 -12.63 7.72 -31.75
N THR A 23 -13.63 8.44 -31.24
CA THR A 23 -13.97 8.39 -29.82
C THR A 23 -14.53 7.01 -29.44
N PHE A 24 -15.34 6.42 -30.30
CA PHE A 24 -15.84 5.06 -30.13
C PHE A 24 -14.69 4.06 -30.08
N ALA A 25 -13.76 4.10 -31.04
CA ALA A 25 -12.61 3.21 -31.07
C ALA A 25 -11.71 3.36 -29.83
N GLU A 26 -11.48 4.59 -29.36
CA GLU A 26 -10.74 4.88 -28.12
C GLU A 26 -11.45 4.27 -26.91
N TRP A 27 -12.74 4.54 -26.72
CA TRP A 27 -13.52 3.96 -25.62
C TRP A 27 -13.57 2.44 -25.68
N SER A 28 -13.77 1.85 -26.86
CA SER A 28 -13.75 0.40 -27.04
C SER A 28 -12.41 -0.21 -26.63
N SER A 29 -11.29 0.42 -27.01
CA SER A 29 -9.95 -0.01 -26.60
C SER A 29 -9.71 0.14 -25.11
N GLU A 30 -10.19 1.23 -24.51
CA GLU A 30 -10.01 1.50 -23.08
C GLU A 30 -10.83 0.59 -22.18
N LEU A 31 -12.06 0.25 -22.60
CA LEU A 31 -13.00 -0.61 -21.90
C LEU A 31 -12.80 -2.10 -22.19
N GLU A 32 -11.89 -2.45 -23.11
CA GLU A 32 -11.58 -3.84 -23.43
C GLU A 32 -11.05 -4.59 -22.19
N MET A 33 -11.71 -5.69 -21.84
CA MET A 33 -11.38 -6.49 -20.67
C MET A 33 -10.26 -7.48 -20.97
N LYS A 34 -9.04 -7.20 -20.48
CA LYS A 34 -7.87 -8.07 -20.69
C LYS A 34 -7.48 -8.83 -19.43
N SER A 35 -7.01 -10.06 -19.60
CA SER A 35 -6.44 -10.84 -18.50
C SER A 35 -5.18 -10.14 -17.96
N VAL A 36 -4.98 -10.20 -16.65
CA VAL A 36 -3.83 -9.61 -15.97
C VAL A 36 -3.23 -10.67 -15.07
N PHE A 37 -1.97 -11.03 -15.34
CA PHE A 37 -1.26 -12.16 -14.72
C PHE A 37 -1.29 -12.16 -13.18
N TRP A 38 -1.33 -10.99 -12.53
CA TRP A 38 -1.33 -10.86 -11.06
C TRP A 38 -2.70 -10.55 -10.42
N ALA A 39 -3.76 -10.36 -11.21
CA ALA A 39 -5.05 -9.89 -10.70
C ALA A 39 -6.07 -11.01 -10.45
N GLY A 40 -5.92 -12.16 -11.12
CA GLY A 40 -6.90 -13.25 -11.13
C GLY A 40 -8.21 -12.92 -11.88
N GLU A 41 -8.40 -11.67 -12.29
CA GLU A 41 -9.60 -11.14 -12.94
C GLU A 41 -9.23 -10.32 -14.17
N LYS A 42 -10.10 -10.31 -15.19
CA LYS A 42 -9.94 -9.42 -16.34
C LYS A 42 -10.18 -7.97 -15.92
N ARG A 43 -9.41 -7.03 -16.46
CA ARG A 43 -9.52 -5.60 -16.14
C ARG A 43 -9.39 -4.76 -17.41
N THR A 44 -10.11 -3.64 -17.42
CA THR A 44 -9.99 -2.60 -18.45
C THR A 44 -8.65 -1.88 -18.34
N LYS A 45 -8.27 -1.12 -19.38
CA LYS A 45 -7.06 -0.29 -19.35
C LYS A 45 -7.18 0.80 -18.28
N ILE A 46 -8.34 1.48 -18.22
CA ILE A 46 -8.63 2.53 -17.23
C ILE A 46 -8.49 1.98 -15.82
N HIS A 47 -9.09 0.82 -15.52
CA HIS A 47 -9.03 0.23 -14.18
C HIS A 47 -7.57 -0.03 -13.75
N ARG A 48 -6.75 -0.59 -14.66
CA ARG A 48 -5.33 -0.84 -14.37
C ARG A 48 -4.55 0.45 -14.11
N GLN A 49 -4.77 1.48 -14.93
CA GLN A 49 -4.12 2.78 -14.76
C GLN A 49 -4.51 3.43 -13.43
N THR A 50 -5.80 3.43 -13.08
CA THR A 50 -6.29 3.96 -11.80
C THR A 50 -5.67 3.22 -10.62
N ILE A 51 -5.65 1.89 -10.64
CA ILE A 51 -5.01 1.11 -9.57
C ILE A 51 -3.53 1.46 -9.45
N ASN A 52 -2.79 1.43 -10.55
CA ASN A 52 -1.34 1.67 -10.54
C ASN A 52 -1.02 3.08 -10.05
N GLN A 53 -1.79 4.08 -10.48
CA GLN A 53 -1.61 5.47 -10.05
C GLN A 53 -1.91 5.63 -8.56
N THR A 54 -3.00 5.04 -8.06
CA THR A 54 -3.32 5.05 -6.62
C THR A 54 -2.25 4.31 -5.82
N GLN A 55 -1.81 3.13 -6.26
CA GLN A 55 -0.77 2.35 -5.59
C GLN A 55 0.54 3.13 -5.50
N LYS A 56 0.99 3.72 -6.62
CA LYS A 56 2.18 4.55 -6.67
C LYS A 56 2.07 5.76 -5.75
N ASN A 57 0.93 6.45 -5.76
CA ASN A 57 0.72 7.63 -4.93
C ASN A 57 0.76 7.28 -3.43
N LEU A 58 0.05 6.23 -3.01
CA LEU A 58 0.05 5.78 -1.62
C LEU A 58 1.43 5.31 -1.15
N PHE A 59 2.16 4.57 -1.99
CA PHE A 59 3.50 4.13 -1.68
C PHE A 59 4.51 5.30 -1.56
N LEU A 60 4.43 6.30 -2.46
CA LEU A 60 5.26 7.50 -2.36
C LEU A 60 4.94 8.29 -1.08
N ARG A 61 3.67 8.36 -0.69
CA ARG A 61 3.27 8.97 0.58
C ARG A 61 3.80 8.16 1.78
N SER A 62 3.75 6.83 1.75
CA SER A 62 4.30 6.02 2.84
C SER A 62 5.81 6.19 2.97
N LEU A 63 6.53 6.28 1.85
CA LEU A 63 7.97 6.57 1.87
C LEU A 63 8.27 7.90 2.56
N LYS A 64 7.49 8.97 2.29
CA LYS A 64 7.68 10.27 2.96
C LYS A 64 7.58 10.17 4.48
N TYR A 65 6.63 9.39 5.01
CA TYR A 65 6.49 9.18 6.44
C TYR A 65 7.55 8.23 7.01
N PHE A 66 8.07 7.30 6.20
CA PHE A 66 9.09 6.33 6.59
C PHE A 66 10.51 6.93 6.64
N VAL A 67 10.83 7.91 5.79
CA VAL A 67 12.20 8.44 5.65
C VAL A 67 12.74 9.03 6.97
N ILE A 68 11.93 9.77 7.72
CA ILE A 68 12.37 10.39 8.98
C ILE A 68 12.75 9.33 10.03
N PRO A 69 11.84 8.40 10.43
CA PRO A 69 12.20 7.37 11.41
C PRO A 69 13.33 6.48 10.90
N PHE A 70 13.39 6.21 9.59
CA PHE A 70 14.50 5.47 9.00
C PHE A 70 15.85 6.18 9.18
N ALA A 71 15.93 7.46 8.82
CA ALA A 71 17.14 8.26 8.97
C ALA A 71 17.60 8.35 10.43
N VAL A 72 16.65 8.51 11.36
CA VAL A 72 16.95 8.51 12.81
C VAL A 72 17.48 7.15 13.25
N SER A 73 16.90 6.04 12.82
CA SER A 73 17.41 4.69 13.15
C SER A 73 18.83 4.48 12.65
N ILE A 74 19.13 4.90 11.41
CA ILE A 74 20.49 4.81 10.85
C ILE A 74 21.47 5.70 11.64
N ALA A 75 21.08 6.94 11.97
CA ALA A 75 21.91 7.82 12.78
C ALA A 75 22.21 7.21 14.17
N LEU A 76 21.22 6.61 14.82
CA LEU A 76 21.39 5.95 16.11
C LEU A 76 22.31 4.73 16.01
N LEU A 77 22.26 3.95 14.92
CA LEU A 77 23.17 2.81 14.70
C LEU A 77 24.65 3.25 14.69
N PHE A 78 24.96 4.47 14.24
CA PHE A 78 26.31 5.04 14.32
C PHE A 78 26.70 5.53 15.71
N VAL A 79 25.73 5.99 16.51
CA VAL A 79 25.98 6.67 17.79
C VAL A 79 26.02 5.68 18.94
N ASN A 80 24.99 4.86 19.09
CA ASN A 80 24.83 3.96 20.22
C ASN A 80 23.90 2.80 19.87
N LYS A 81 24.43 1.57 19.93
CA LYS A 81 23.71 0.34 19.65
C LYS A 81 22.42 0.20 20.47
N THR A 82 22.49 0.43 21.78
CA THR A 82 21.34 0.29 22.69
C THR A 82 20.23 1.30 22.38
N TRP A 83 20.58 2.53 22.01
CA TRP A 83 19.58 3.52 21.60
C TRP A 83 18.91 3.16 20.28
N ALA A 84 19.69 2.68 19.31
CA ALA A 84 19.15 2.18 18.04
C ALA A 84 18.19 1.01 18.27
N GLU A 85 18.56 0.08 19.14
CA GLU A 85 17.76 -1.07 19.52
C GLU A 85 16.39 -0.66 20.07
N TYR A 86 16.36 0.18 21.09
CA TYR A 86 15.09 0.58 21.69
C TYR A 86 14.25 1.45 20.75
N PHE A 87 14.87 2.30 19.94
CA PHE A 87 14.16 3.14 18.99
C PHE A 87 13.48 2.29 17.89
N ILE A 88 14.19 1.33 17.30
CA ILE A 88 13.63 0.45 16.26
C ILE A 88 12.52 -0.45 16.84
N LEU A 89 12.68 -0.90 18.09
CA LEU A 89 11.65 -1.66 18.80
C LEU A 89 10.40 -0.81 18.99
N MET A 90 10.57 0.43 19.47
CA MET A 90 9.49 1.38 19.68
C MET A 90 8.70 1.66 18.39
N LEU A 91 9.38 1.80 17.24
CA LEU A 91 8.71 1.98 15.94
C LEU A 91 7.79 0.80 15.62
N ASN A 92 8.29 -0.44 15.75
CA ASN A 92 7.51 -1.64 15.47
C ASN A 92 6.36 -1.82 16.47
N CYS A 93 6.60 -1.59 17.76
CA CYS A 93 5.56 -1.61 18.80
C CYS A 93 4.48 -0.55 18.56
N SER A 94 4.84 0.66 18.16
CA SER A 94 3.88 1.72 17.87
C SER A 94 3.00 1.40 16.66
N ALA A 95 3.57 0.83 15.60
CA ALA A 95 2.82 0.36 14.43
C ALA A 95 1.86 -0.77 14.81
N LEU A 96 2.30 -1.72 15.63
CA LEU A 96 1.48 -2.79 16.15
C LEU A 96 0.29 -2.27 16.96
N LEU A 97 0.54 -1.41 17.94
CA LEU A 97 -0.50 -0.84 18.81
C LEU A 97 -1.51 -0.01 18.02
N ALA A 98 -1.05 0.83 17.08
CA ALA A 98 -1.92 1.57 16.19
C ALA A 98 -2.80 0.64 15.35
N GLY A 99 -2.22 -0.43 14.81
CA GLY A 99 -2.92 -1.45 14.04
C GLY A 99 -3.99 -2.20 14.84
N ILE A 100 -3.68 -2.61 16.07
CA ILE A 100 -4.65 -3.24 16.99
C ILE A 100 -5.78 -2.27 17.30
N ALA A 101 -5.47 -1.01 17.63
CA ALA A 101 -6.46 0.01 17.93
C ALA A 101 -7.43 0.20 16.75
N ILE A 102 -6.93 0.34 15.53
CA ILE A 102 -7.77 0.48 14.32
C ILE A 102 -8.66 -0.75 14.13
N THR A 103 -8.10 -1.94 14.31
CA THR A 103 -8.85 -3.19 14.15
C THR A 103 -9.99 -3.30 15.16
N PHE A 104 -9.80 -2.81 16.39
CA PHE A 104 -10.82 -2.81 17.42
C PHE A 104 -11.88 -1.71 17.19
N PHE A 105 -11.46 -0.46 17.00
CA PHE A 105 -12.37 0.68 16.88
C PHE A 105 -13.15 0.72 15.55
N ASP A 106 -12.59 0.19 14.46
CA ASP A 106 -13.23 0.17 13.14
C ASP A 106 -13.41 -1.26 12.62
N PHE A 107 -13.74 -2.18 13.55
CA PHE A 107 -13.82 -3.61 13.28
C PHE A 107 -14.74 -3.96 12.12
N LYS A 108 -15.89 -3.29 11.96
CA LYS A 108 -16.82 -3.56 10.84
C LYS A 108 -16.18 -3.27 9.48
N THR A 109 -15.49 -2.13 9.38
CA THR A 109 -14.74 -1.74 8.18
C THR A 109 -13.64 -2.73 7.89
N ILE A 110 -12.85 -3.12 8.89
CA ILE A 110 -11.77 -4.10 8.72
C ILE A 110 -12.33 -5.49 8.38
N LYS A 111 -13.41 -5.93 9.01
CA LYS A 111 -14.08 -7.20 8.74
C LYS A 111 -14.55 -7.32 7.29
N SER A 112 -15.02 -6.21 6.71
CA SER A 112 -15.39 -6.16 5.29
C SER A 112 -14.23 -6.47 4.33
N THR A 113 -12.98 -6.44 4.82
CA THR A 113 -11.78 -6.75 4.03
C THR A 113 -11.32 -8.20 4.14
N TYR A 114 -11.81 -9.01 5.09
CA TYR A 114 -11.33 -10.38 5.31
C TYR A 114 -11.86 -11.41 4.29
N ASN A 115 -13.01 -11.17 3.67
CA ASN A 115 -13.66 -12.14 2.76
C ASN A 115 -13.25 -11.95 1.28
N PHE A 116 -11.95 -12.03 1.01
CA PHE A 116 -11.38 -11.75 -0.32
C PHE A 116 -11.78 -12.72 -1.45
N TYR A 117 -12.15 -13.95 -1.11
CA TYR A 117 -12.37 -15.04 -2.07
C TYR A 117 -13.85 -15.34 -2.34
N ASN A 118 -14.74 -15.14 -1.37
CA ASN A 118 -16.14 -15.57 -1.48
C ASN A 118 -17.14 -14.42 -1.70
N GLN A 119 -16.72 -13.15 -1.60
CA GLN A 119 -17.60 -12.00 -1.71
C GLN A 119 -17.11 -11.01 -2.77
N LYS A 120 -18.07 -10.35 -3.44
CA LYS A 120 -17.76 -9.24 -4.36
C LYS A 120 -17.01 -8.14 -3.60
N ARG A 121 -15.84 -7.76 -4.12
CA ARG A 121 -15.03 -6.69 -3.53
C ARG A 121 -15.79 -5.36 -3.60
N ILE A 122 -15.83 -4.65 -2.48
CA ILE A 122 -16.39 -3.30 -2.36
C ILE A 122 -15.47 -2.30 -3.06
N SER A 123 -14.15 -2.49 -2.95
CA SER A 123 -13.16 -1.61 -3.57
C SER A 123 -11.82 -2.31 -3.77
N TYR A 124 -11.07 -1.90 -4.79
CA TYR A 124 -9.70 -2.35 -5.00
C TYR A 124 -8.76 -1.99 -3.83
N LEU A 125 -9.13 -1.01 -3.00
CA LEU A 125 -8.39 -0.58 -1.81
C LEU A 125 -8.38 -1.63 -0.69
N GLN A 126 -9.34 -2.55 -0.66
CA GLN A 126 -9.41 -3.61 0.36
C GLN A 126 -8.13 -4.44 0.42
N LYS A 127 -7.44 -4.63 -0.72
CA LYS A 127 -6.21 -5.43 -0.78
C LYS A 127 -5.07 -4.76 -0.02
N GLY A 128 -5.01 -3.43 -0.08
CA GLY A 128 -4.03 -2.65 0.67
C GLY A 128 -4.33 -2.59 2.16
N VAL A 129 -5.60 -2.61 2.57
CA VAL A 129 -5.98 -2.77 3.98
C VAL A 129 -5.55 -4.13 4.51
N GLY A 130 -5.64 -5.19 3.69
CA GLY A 130 -5.08 -6.50 4.02
C GLY A 130 -3.57 -6.48 4.31
N MET A 131 -2.79 -5.59 3.68
CA MET A 131 -1.37 -5.44 4.01
C MET A 131 -1.16 -4.93 5.44
N MET A 132 -2.05 -4.05 5.92
CA MET A 132 -2.01 -3.56 7.30
C MET A 132 -2.22 -4.72 8.27
N THR A 133 -3.28 -5.53 8.10
CA THR A 133 -3.57 -6.65 8.99
C THR A 133 -2.47 -7.71 8.94
N THR A 134 -1.96 -8.06 7.75
CA THR A 134 -0.80 -8.97 7.64
C THR A 134 0.43 -8.42 8.34
N SER A 135 0.75 -7.13 8.17
CA SER A 135 1.91 -6.53 8.85
C SER A 135 1.79 -6.56 10.37
N ILE A 136 0.60 -6.30 10.92
CA ILE A 136 0.30 -6.37 12.36
C ILE A 136 0.52 -7.80 12.88
N PHE A 137 -0.03 -8.80 12.20
CA PHE A 137 0.14 -10.20 12.61
C PHE A 137 1.58 -10.69 12.52
N VAL A 138 2.32 -10.29 11.49
CA VAL A 138 3.74 -10.67 11.36
C VAL A 138 4.60 -9.97 12.41
N ILE A 139 4.36 -8.68 12.68
CA ILE A 139 5.04 -7.95 13.75
C ILE A 139 4.78 -8.64 15.09
N LEU A 140 3.51 -8.96 15.38
CA LEU A 140 3.09 -9.59 16.64
C LEU A 140 3.63 -11.01 16.83
N ALA A 141 3.47 -11.87 15.82
CA ALA A 141 3.74 -13.31 15.97
C ALA A 141 5.22 -13.66 15.81
N PHE A 142 5.95 -12.90 14.98
CA PHE A 142 7.28 -13.27 14.56
C PHE A 142 8.32 -12.23 14.98
N LEU A 143 8.13 -10.97 14.58
CA LEU A 143 9.16 -9.94 14.74
C LEU A 143 9.48 -9.68 16.22
N LEU A 144 8.47 -9.54 17.08
CA LEU A 144 8.70 -9.30 18.51
C LEU A 144 9.32 -10.50 19.24
N THR A 145 8.99 -11.73 18.83
CA THR A 145 9.48 -12.95 19.47
C THR A 145 10.97 -13.18 19.26
N ILE A 146 11.50 -12.80 18.09
CA ILE A 146 12.92 -12.96 17.74
C ILE A 146 13.63 -11.60 17.57
N TYR A 147 13.10 -10.55 18.20
CA TYR A 147 13.54 -9.18 17.99
C TYR A 147 15.03 -8.99 18.27
N GLU A 148 15.51 -9.46 19.41
CA GLU A 148 16.91 -9.31 19.83
C GLU A 148 17.86 -9.92 18.79
N ASN A 149 17.59 -11.14 18.33
CA ASN A 149 18.38 -11.81 17.29
C ASN A 149 18.31 -11.07 15.94
N LEU A 150 17.14 -10.57 15.55
CA LEU A 150 17.01 -9.75 14.34
C LEU A 150 17.80 -8.45 14.45
N PHE A 151 17.75 -7.78 15.60
CA PHE A 151 18.49 -6.55 15.83
C PHE A 151 20.00 -6.78 15.81
N GLU A 152 20.49 -7.85 16.43
CA GLU A 152 21.91 -8.22 16.37
C GLU A 152 22.39 -8.44 14.93
N ARG A 153 21.62 -9.20 14.13
CA ARG A 153 21.93 -9.42 12.71
C ARG A 153 21.91 -8.12 11.91
N LEU A 154 20.96 -7.23 12.20
CA LEU A 154 20.93 -5.89 11.60
C LEU A 154 22.19 -5.10 11.95
N TYR A 155 22.60 -5.10 13.22
CA TYR A 155 23.75 -4.34 13.68
C TYR A 155 25.06 -4.89 13.08
N VAL A 156 25.25 -6.21 13.07
CA VAL A 156 26.40 -6.86 12.42
C VAL A 156 26.40 -6.55 10.92
N GLY A 157 25.27 -6.75 10.24
CA GLY A 157 25.16 -6.45 8.81
C GLY A 157 25.40 -4.98 8.47
N PHE A 158 24.99 -4.07 9.35
CA PHE A 158 25.26 -2.64 9.22
C PHE A 158 26.77 -2.35 9.34
N SER A 159 27.44 -2.93 10.34
CA SER A 159 28.89 -2.82 10.51
C SER A 159 29.66 -3.38 9.30
N GLU A 160 29.26 -4.54 8.80
CA GLU A 160 29.84 -5.16 7.61
C GLU A 160 29.66 -4.29 6.36
N MET A 161 28.49 -3.66 6.20
CA MET A 161 28.22 -2.75 5.10
C MET A 161 29.16 -1.53 5.11
N LEU A 162 29.54 -1.03 6.29
CA LEU A 162 30.55 0.04 6.42
C LEU A 162 31.94 -0.41 5.95
N SER A 163 32.22 -1.71 6.03
CA SER A 163 33.43 -2.34 5.47
C SER A 163 33.29 -2.79 4.01
N PHE A 164 32.22 -2.37 3.31
CA PHE A 164 31.87 -2.78 1.94
C PHE A 164 31.60 -4.30 1.78
N ASN A 165 31.26 -4.98 2.87
CA ASN A 165 30.82 -6.37 2.86
C ASN A 165 29.30 -6.45 3.01
N ILE A 166 28.63 -7.23 2.15
CA ILE A 166 27.17 -7.36 2.19
C ILE A 166 26.82 -8.72 2.80
N SER A 167 26.22 -8.71 3.98
CA SER A 167 25.65 -9.90 4.60
C SER A 167 24.18 -10.08 4.22
N PHE A 168 23.87 -11.29 3.73
CA PHE A 168 22.50 -11.68 3.44
C PHE A 168 21.63 -11.68 4.69
N GLU A 169 22.17 -12.12 5.83
CA GLU A 169 21.43 -12.16 7.09
C GLU A 169 21.11 -10.76 7.60
N GLY A 170 22.06 -9.83 7.49
CA GLY A 170 21.87 -8.43 7.84
C GLY A 170 20.83 -7.75 6.95
N PHE A 171 20.90 -8.00 5.63
CA PHE A 171 19.89 -7.52 4.69
C PHE A 171 18.50 -8.08 4.98
N PHE A 172 18.40 -9.37 5.32
CA PHE A 172 17.13 -9.97 5.72
C PHE A 172 16.58 -9.35 7.00
N ALA A 173 17.42 -9.17 8.02
CA ALA A 173 17.04 -8.50 9.27
C ALA A 173 16.53 -7.06 9.03
N PHE A 174 17.20 -6.32 8.13
CA PHE A 174 16.75 -5.01 7.67
C PHE A 174 15.35 -5.06 7.04
N LEU A 175 15.11 -5.99 6.10
CA LEU A 175 13.80 -6.13 5.46
C LEU A 175 12.71 -6.48 6.46
N MET A 176 13.01 -7.31 7.47
CA MET A 176 12.06 -7.65 8.52
C MET A 176 11.73 -6.43 9.40
N LEU A 177 12.75 -5.75 9.93
CA LEU A 177 12.57 -4.66 10.90
C LEU A 177 11.99 -3.39 10.28
N PHE A 178 12.38 -3.04 9.06
CA PHE A 178 11.95 -1.82 8.38
C PHE A 178 10.88 -2.05 7.31
N GLY A 179 10.91 -3.19 6.62
CA GLY A 179 9.96 -3.50 5.57
C GLY A 179 8.54 -3.68 6.11
N TYR A 180 8.37 -4.39 7.23
CA TYR A 180 7.04 -4.52 7.85
C TYR A 180 6.54 -3.22 8.45
N PHE A 181 7.43 -2.37 8.97
CA PHE A 181 7.06 -1.02 9.41
C PHE A 181 6.57 -0.16 8.22
N LEU A 182 7.28 -0.18 7.08
CA LEU A 182 6.84 0.51 5.86
C LEU A 182 5.51 -0.05 5.33
N LEU A 183 5.32 -1.37 5.35
CA LEU A 183 4.06 -2.01 4.97
C LEU A 183 2.92 -1.61 5.89
N ALA A 184 3.17 -1.46 7.20
CA ALA A 184 2.18 -0.98 8.16
C ALA A 184 1.75 0.46 7.86
N ILE A 185 2.70 1.37 7.58
CA ILE A 185 2.41 2.75 7.15
C ILE A 185 1.59 2.75 5.86
N ASN A 186 2.01 1.98 4.86
CA ASN A 186 1.32 1.91 3.58
C ASN A 186 -0.10 1.36 3.75
N GLY A 187 -0.26 0.25 4.48
CA GLY A 187 -1.55 -0.35 4.80
C GLY A 187 -2.48 0.60 5.56
N PHE A 188 -1.94 1.40 6.48
CA PHE A 188 -2.69 2.45 7.17
C PHE A 188 -3.24 3.52 6.19
N LEU A 189 -2.42 3.98 5.24
CA LEU A 189 -2.88 4.94 4.22
C LEU A 189 -3.99 4.34 3.33
N TYR A 190 -3.89 3.05 2.98
CA TYR A 190 -4.98 2.35 2.29
C TYR A 190 -6.25 2.31 3.14
N TYR A 191 -6.13 2.04 4.44
CA TYR A 191 -7.28 2.05 5.35
C TYR A 191 -7.96 3.42 5.38
N LEU A 192 -7.20 4.51 5.43
CA LEU A 192 -7.78 5.86 5.41
C LEU A 192 -8.58 6.13 4.12
N GLU A 193 -8.04 5.80 2.95
CA GLU A 193 -8.75 5.98 1.67
C GLU A 193 -9.94 5.02 1.52
N TYR A 194 -9.80 3.80 2.02
CA TYR A 194 -10.89 2.83 2.02
C TYR A 194 -12.06 3.27 2.90
N ARG A 195 -11.76 3.78 4.10
CA ARG A 195 -12.77 4.32 5.01
C ARG A 195 -13.52 5.51 4.41
N LYS A 196 -12.83 6.40 3.69
CA LYS A 196 -13.47 7.48 2.92
C LYS A 196 -14.40 6.92 1.84
N THR A 197 -13.94 5.90 1.11
CA THR A 197 -14.73 5.25 0.06
C THR A 197 -16.00 4.63 0.63
N ILE A 198 -15.92 3.91 1.76
CA ILE A 198 -17.09 3.37 2.46
C ILE A 198 -18.09 4.46 2.82
N LYS A 199 -17.64 5.58 3.40
CA LYS A 199 -18.53 6.68 3.78
C LYS A 199 -19.29 7.23 2.57
N VAL A 200 -18.60 7.38 1.43
CA VAL A 200 -19.23 7.82 0.17
C VAL A 200 -20.27 6.80 -0.32
N LEU A 201 -19.96 5.49 -0.25
CA LEU A 201 -20.90 4.43 -0.64
C LEU A 201 -22.10 4.32 0.30
N GLN A 202 -21.90 4.51 1.61
CA GLN A 202 -22.98 4.59 2.59
C GLN A 202 -23.94 5.74 2.27
N GLN A 203 -23.40 6.91 1.89
CA GLN A 203 -24.20 8.07 1.53
C GLN A 203 -24.92 7.93 0.19
N LYS A 204 -24.24 7.41 -0.85
CA LYS A 204 -24.76 7.40 -2.22
C LYS A 204 -25.61 6.17 -2.54
N THR A 205 -25.27 5.01 -1.97
CA THR A 205 -25.89 3.72 -2.34
C THR A 205 -26.44 2.98 -1.12
N ASN A 206 -26.50 3.62 0.05
CA ASN A 206 -27.00 3.04 1.31
C ASN A 206 -26.34 1.69 1.66
N LEU A 207 -25.02 1.60 1.42
CA LEU A 207 -24.23 0.40 1.73
C LEU A 207 -24.31 0.07 3.23
N LYS A 208 -24.62 -1.19 3.58
CA LYS A 208 -24.62 -1.67 4.98
C LYS A 208 -23.39 -2.53 5.24
N LEU A 209 -22.68 -2.26 6.35
CA LEU A 209 -21.51 -2.99 6.83
C LEU A 209 -21.81 -3.82 8.08
#